data_AF-A0AB34VGN8-F1
#
_entry.id   AF-A0AB34VGN8-F1
#
_cell.length_a   1.000
_cell.length_b   1.000
_cell.length_c   1.000
_cell.angle_alpha   90.00
_cell.angle_beta   90.00
_cell.angle_gamma   90.00
#
_symmetry.space_group_name_H-M   'P 1'
#
loop_
_entity.id
_entity.type
_entity.pdbx_description
1 polymer ?
#
loop_
_entity_poly.entity_id
_entity_poly.type
_entity_poly.pdbx_seq_one_letter_code
_entity_poly.pdbx_strand_id
1 'polypeptide(L)'
;MYSDIDPAIDKMMQSIAENDPENLDLQSYLELRHSVLNSSAISTLLEYFKCTDAFVPGDVFIFNKNVIHVSEPLLEGPIETRTAFVMRFVDIDSRYDLTRAKGLDFPDKYFGHPPSSDFHRRVSQQDGQFIRDSLIFSPEFPRKLLKVND
;
A
#
# COMPACT_ATOMS: atom_id res chain seq x y z
N MET A 1 11.57 5.36 -2.42
CA MET A 1 11.12 3.95 -2.42
C MET A 1 9.90 3.77 -3.28
N TYR A 2 8.71 4.17 -2.84
CA TYR A 2 7.49 4.00 -3.65
C TYR A 2 7.65 4.61 -5.05
N SER A 3 8.28 5.77 -5.19
CA SER A 3 8.46 6.46 -6.48
C SER A 3 9.58 5.88 -7.38
N ASP A 4 10.50 5.09 -6.83
CA ASP A 4 11.78 4.78 -7.51
C ASP A 4 12.08 3.27 -7.50
N ILE A 5 11.98 2.64 -6.32
CA ILE A 5 12.32 1.24 -6.10
C ILE A 5 11.20 0.34 -6.61
N ASP A 6 9.95 0.52 -6.17
CA ASP A 6 8.84 -0.33 -6.60
C ASP A 6 8.69 -0.32 -8.13
N PRO A 7 8.72 0.84 -8.83
CA PRO A 7 8.64 0.86 -10.29
C PRO A 7 9.85 0.22 -10.97
N ALA A 8 11.03 0.27 -10.36
CA ALA A 8 12.22 -0.41 -10.89
C ALA A 8 12.10 -1.94 -10.76
N ILE A 9 11.61 -2.43 -9.63
CA ILE A 9 11.30 -3.85 -9.42
C ILE A 9 10.26 -4.28 -10.45
N ASP A 10 9.16 -3.55 -10.62
CA ASP A 10 8.10 -3.91 -11.57
C ASP A 10 8.65 -3.99 -13.01
N LYS A 11 9.49 -3.03 -13.43
CA LYS A 11 10.14 -3.06 -14.75
C LYS A 11 11.08 -4.26 -14.92
N MET A 12 11.92 -4.53 -13.92
CA MET A 12 12.83 -5.68 -13.94
C MET A 12 12.04 -6.99 -14.07
N MET A 13 11.00 -7.15 -13.26
CA MET A 13 10.21 -8.38 -13.21
C MET A 13 9.39 -8.60 -14.49
N GLN A 14 8.88 -7.52 -15.11
CA GLN A 14 8.28 -7.58 -16.45
C GLN A 14 9.30 -8.02 -17.50
N SER A 15 10.51 -7.47 -17.48
CA SER A 15 11.58 -7.86 -18.41
C SER A 15 11.95 -9.33 -18.27
N ILE A 16 12.02 -9.86 -17.04
CA ILE A 16 12.28 -11.29 -16.80
C ILE A 16 11.11 -12.13 -17.33
N ALA A 17 9.87 -11.77 -17.01
CA ALA A 17 8.69 -12.51 -17.46
C ALA A 17 8.58 -12.59 -19.00
N GLU A 18 9.07 -11.57 -19.73
CA GLU A 18 9.02 -11.51 -21.19
C GLU A 18 10.20 -12.22 -21.88
N ASN A 19 11.40 -12.12 -21.31
CA ASN A 19 12.63 -12.54 -21.99
C ASN A 19 13.27 -13.80 -21.38
N ASP A 20 12.93 -14.13 -20.13
CA ASP A 20 13.52 -15.21 -19.36
C ASP A 20 12.51 -15.81 -18.34
N PRO A 21 11.38 -16.36 -18.82
CA PRO A 21 10.31 -16.82 -17.95
C PRO A 21 10.70 -18.01 -17.07
N GLU A 22 11.76 -18.75 -17.42
CA GLU A 22 12.26 -19.87 -16.61
C GLU A 22 12.90 -19.40 -15.29
N ASN A 23 13.38 -18.16 -15.25
CA ASN A 23 13.93 -17.53 -14.04
C ASN A 23 12.89 -16.65 -13.29
N LEU A 24 11.62 -16.70 -13.71
CA LEU A 24 10.56 -15.96 -13.05
C LEU A 24 10.08 -16.70 -11.78
N ASP A 25 10.45 -16.18 -10.62
CA ASP A 25 10.13 -16.78 -9.32
C ASP A 25 9.40 -15.82 -8.38
N LEU A 26 8.35 -16.33 -7.72
CA LEU A 26 7.53 -15.58 -6.77
C LEU A 26 8.33 -15.21 -5.52
N GLN A 27 9.18 -16.09 -5.01
CA GLN A 27 9.95 -15.79 -3.79
C GLN A 27 10.94 -14.65 -4.03
N SER A 28 11.62 -14.67 -5.17
CA SER A 28 12.52 -13.60 -5.61
C SER A 28 11.79 -12.27 -5.77
N TYR A 29 10.57 -12.28 -6.34
CA TYR A 29 9.71 -11.08 -6.41
C TYR A 29 9.35 -10.55 -5.00
N LEU A 30 8.90 -11.42 -4.10
CA LEU A 30 8.54 -11.05 -2.73
C LEU A 30 9.75 -10.51 -1.98
N GLU A 31 10.90 -11.17 -2.10
CA GLU A 31 12.15 -10.74 -1.47
C GLU A 31 12.56 -9.36 -1.97
N LEU A 32 12.53 -9.08 -3.28
CA LEU A 32 12.85 -7.74 -3.81
C LEU A 32 11.93 -6.65 -3.24
N ARG A 33 10.63 -6.94 -3.12
CA ARG A 33 9.63 -5.99 -2.61
C ARG A 33 9.73 -5.78 -1.09
N HIS A 34 10.09 -6.81 -0.33
CA HIS A 34 10.12 -6.76 1.13
C HIS A 34 11.51 -6.41 1.69
N SER A 35 12.59 -6.93 1.12
CA SER A 35 13.94 -6.87 1.69
C SER A 35 14.48 -5.45 1.87
N VAL A 36 14.15 -4.51 0.98
CA VAL A 36 14.65 -3.13 1.07
C VAL A 36 14.14 -2.46 2.36
N LEU A 37 12.85 -2.59 2.65
CA LEU A 37 12.24 -2.06 3.88
C LEU A 37 12.60 -2.87 5.12
N ASN A 38 12.84 -4.17 4.95
CA ASN A 38 13.13 -5.08 6.05
C ASN A 38 14.63 -5.38 6.21
N SER A 39 15.49 -4.57 5.60
CA SER A 39 16.94 -4.75 5.68
C SER A 39 17.42 -4.48 7.11
N SER A 40 18.48 -5.16 7.53
CA SER A 40 19.06 -5.00 8.86
C SER A 40 19.43 -3.54 9.16
N ALA A 41 19.94 -2.80 8.16
CA ALA A 41 20.26 -1.38 8.29
C ALA A 41 19.03 -0.52 8.61
N ILE A 42 17.91 -0.73 7.90
CA ILE A 42 16.65 -0.02 8.18
C ILE A 42 16.12 -0.42 9.56
N SER A 43 16.16 -1.70 9.92
CA SER A 43 15.77 -2.17 11.26
C SER A 43 16.59 -1.52 12.38
N THR A 44 17.91 -1.37 12.21
CA THR A 44 18.76 -0.66 13.18
C THR A 44 18.38 0.81 13.31
N LEU A 45 18.10 1.50 12.19
CA LEU A 45 17.65 2.89 12.23
C LEU A 45 16.29 3.01 12.92
N LEU A 46 15.35 2.13 12.59
CA LEU A 46 14.04 2.12 13.22
C LEU A 46 14.13 1.83 14.71
N GLU A 47 14.93 0.87 15.15
CA GLU A 47 15.08 0.59 16.58
C GLU A 47 15.62 1.79 17.36
N TYR A 48 16.52 2.57 16.75
CA TYR A 48 17.07 3.77 17.38
C TYR A 48 16.08 4.94 17.41
N PHE A 49 15.32 5.15 16.32
CA PHE A 49 14.43 6.30 16.16
C PHE A 49 12.95 6.00 16.48
N LYS A 50 12.57 4.75 16.76
CA LYS A 50 11.17 4.39 16.97
C LYS A 50 10.62 5.07 18.21
N CYS A 51 9.37 5.50 18.09
CA CYS A 51 8.52 5.85 19.19
C CYS A 51 7.35 4.86 19.20
N THR A 52 7.01 4.34 20.37
CA THR A 52 5.88 3.42 20.52
C THR A 52 4.74 4.12 21.25
N ASP A 53 3.60 4.23 20.58
CA ASP A 53 2.38 4.80 21.16
C ASP A 53 1.55 3.73 21.88
N ALA A 54 1.04 4.10 23.06
CA ALA A 54 0.15 3.26 23.86
C ALA A 54 -1.30 3.66 23.63
N PHE A 55 -1.91 3.15 22.55
CA PHE A 55 -3.29 3.48 22.19
C PHE A 55 -4.33 2.82 23.09
N VAL A 56 -5.40 3.55 23.40
CA VAL A 56 -6.64 3.03 23.97
C VAL A 56 -7.79 3.13 22.95
N PRO A 57 -8.91 2.37 23.12
CA PRO A 57 -10.06 2.48 22.23
C PRO A 57 -10.57 3.93 22.13
N GLY A 58 -10.61 4.47 20.91
CA GLY A 58 -11.01 5.85 20.64
C GLY A 58 -9.84 6.75 20.23
N ASP A 59 -8.59 6.35 20.49
CA ASP A 59 -7.42 7.09 20.00
C ASP A 59 -7.30 7.01 18.48
N VAL A 60 -6.78 8.10 17.90
CA VAL A 60 -6.59 8.23 16.45
C VAL A 60 -5.14 8.59 16.18
N PHE A 61 -4.50 7.78 15.33
CA PHE A 61 -3.18 8.08 14.79
C PHE A 61 -3.28 8.46 13.32
N ILE A 62 -2.87 9.70 13.00
CA ILE A 62 -2.85 10.23 11.64
C ILE A 62 -1.40 10.39 11.20
N PHE A 63 -1.03 9.72 10.11
CA PHE A 63 0.30 9.79 9.56
C PHE A 63 0.28 9.79 8.02
N ASN A 64 1.34 10.32 7.41
CA ASN A 64 1.50 10.29 5.97
C ASN A 64 1.82 8.85 5.51
N LYS A 65 1.24 8.40 4.40
CA LYS A 65 1.47 7.03 3.87
C LYS A 65 2.95 6.67 3.64
N ASN A 66 3.82 7.68 3.46
CA ASN A 66 5.25 7.50 3.22
C ASN A 66 6.07 7.38 4.51
N VAL A 67 5.45 7.50 5.69
CA VAL A 67 6.13 7.25 6.97
C VAL A 67 6.45 5.76 7.06
N ILE A 68 7.75 5.47 7.23
CA ILE A 68 8.21 4.11 7.54
C ILE A 68 7.79 3.81 8.98
N HIS A 69 7.07 2.70 9.16
CA HIS A 69 6.54 2.28 10.45
C HIS A 69 6.64 0.76 10.56
N VAL A 70 6.68 0.28 11.81
CA VAL A 70 6.67 -1.15 12.14
C VAL A 70 5.61 -1.40 13.20
N SER A 71 5.07 -2.62 13.20
CA SER A 71 4.17 -3.07 14.25
C SER A 71 4.95 -3.89 15.27
N GLU A 72 4.81 -3.56 16.55
CA GLU A 72 5.23 -4.45 17.62
C GLU A 72 4.36 -5.73 17.59
N PRO A 73 4.95 -6.92 17.81
CA PRO A 73 4.22 -8.17 17.83
C PRO A 73 3.21 -8.19 19.00
N LEU A 74 2.04 -8.79 18.77
CA LEU A 74 1.10 -9.06 19.85
C LEU A 74 1.61 -10.26 20.63
N LEU A 75 2.14 -10.02 21.84
CA LEU A 75 2.59 -11.04 22.76
C LEU A 75 1.42 -11.58 23.61
N GLU A 76 1.66 -12.69 24.30
CA GLU A 76 0.70 -13.27 25.24
C GLU A 76 0.29 -12.24 26.32
N GLY A 77 -1.01 -12.16 26.62
CA GLY A 77 -1.54 -11.20 27.57
C GLY A 77 -3.07 -11.21 27.64
N PRO A 78 -3.67 -10.23 28.36
CA PRO A 78 -5.12 -10.18 28.57
C PRO A 78 -5.93 -9.80 27.32
N ILE A 79 -5.26 -9.35 26.25
CA ILE A 79 -5.88 -8.97 24.98
C ILE A 79 -5.51 -10.02 23.94
N GLU A 80 -6.50 -10.78 23.48
CA GLU A 80 -6.28 -11.82 22.48
C GLU A 80 -6.16 -11.26 21.05
N THR A 81 -6.69 -10.06 20.79
CA THR A 81 -6.69 -9.45 19.45
C THR A 81 -6.58 -7.93 19.50
N ARG A 82 -5.92 -7.34 18.49
CA ARG A 82 -5.88 -5.90 18.27
C ARG A 82 -6.64 -5.55 17.00
N THR A 83 -7.74 -4.81 17.14
CA THR A 83 -8.54 -4.33 16.01
C THR A 83 -8.29 -2.84 15.80
N ALA A 84 -8.04 -2.44 14.55
CA ALA A 84 -7.91 -1.04 14.15
C ALA A 84 -8.83 -0.75 12.96
N PHE A 85 -9.43 0.44 12.96
CA PHE A 85 -10.13 0.96 11.79
C PHE A 85 -9.20 1.88 11.01
N VAL A 86 -9.04 1.62 9.71
CA VAL A 86 -8.16 2.40 8.84
C VAL A 86 -8.98 3.21 7.86
N MET A 87 -8.81 4.53 7.88
CA MET A 87 -9.35 5.46 6.89
C MET A 87 -8.20 6.16 6.18
N ARG A 88 -8.30 6.31 4.86
CA ARG A 88 -7.32 7.05 4.06
C ARG A 88 -7.97 8.31 3.51
N PHE A 89 -7.30 9.44 3.74
CA PHE A 89 -7.64 10.72 3.12
C PHE A 89 -6.79 10.89 1.87
N VAL A 90 -7.41 11.32 0.78
CA VAL A 90 -6.73 11.67 -0.47
C VAL A 90 -7.14 13.08 -0.85
N ASP A 91 -6.21 13.83 -1.43
CA ASP A 91 -6.49 15.17 -1.91
C ASP A 91 -7.53 15.13 -3.04
N ILE A 92 -8.37 16.16 -3.13
CA ILE A 92 -9.42 16.27 -4.14
C ILE A 92 -8.88 16.25 -5.57
N ASP A 93 -7.63 16.69 -5.75
CA ASP A 93 -6.92 16.71 -7.03
C ASP A 93 -6.04 15.47 -7.25
N SER A 94 -6.12 14.48 -6.36
CA SER A 94 -5.41 13.20 -6.53
C SER A 94 -5.86 12.49 -7.81
N ARG A 95 -4.88 11.95 -8.54
CA ARG A 95 -5.07 11.26 -9.81
C ARG A 95 -4.70 9.79 -9.70
N TYR A 96 -5.38 8.97 -10.49
CA TYR A 96 -5.08 7.55 -10.63
C TYR A 96 -3.76 7.35 -11.37
N ASP A 97 -2.93 6.44 -10.86
CA ASP A 97 -1.63 6.05 -11.41
C ASP A 97 -1.78 4.63 -11.96
N LEU A 98 -2.04 4.52 -13.26
CA LEU A 98 -2.32 3.26 -13.93
C LEU A 98 -1.08 2.37 -13.97
N THR A 99 0.11 2.97 -14.10
CA THR A 99 1.37 2.22 -14.13
C THR A 99 1.57 1.48 -12.83
N ARG A 100 1.45 2.17 -11.69
CA ARG A 100 1.58 1.52 -10.37
C ARG A 100 0.45 0.53 -10.12
N ALA A 101 -0.78 0.83 -10.53
CA ALA A 101 -1.90 -0.09 -10.37
C ALA A 101 -1.68 -1.42 -11.13
N LYS A 102 -1.18 -1.38 -12.36
CA LYS A 102 -0.81 -2.57 -13.13
C LYS A 102 0.36 -3.34 -12.51
N GLY A 103 1.31 -2.63 -11.90
CA GLY A 103 2.40 -3.25 -11.13
C GLY A 103 1.90 -4.10 -9.97
N LEU A 104 0.82 -3.68 -9.30
CA LEU A 104 0.17 -4.46 -8.24
C LEU A 104 -0.48 -5.75 -8.74
N ASP A 105 -0.84 -5.82 -10.03
CA ASP A 105 -1.45 -7.01 -10.65
C ASP A 105 -0.41 -8.02 -11.16
N PHE A 106 0.87 -7.66 -11.18
CA PHE A 106 1.96 -8.54 -11.61
C PHE A 106 1.94 -9.91 -10.92
N PRO A 107 1.91 -10.01 -9.57
CA PRO A 107 1.96 -11.31 -8.91
C PRO A 107 0.71 -12.16 -9.17
N ASP A 108 -0.45 -11.54 -9.34
CA ASP A 108 -1.69 -12.24 -9.69
C ASP A 108 -1.60 -12.82 -11.10
N LYS A 109 -1.15 -12.00 -12.06
CA LYS A 109 -1.03 -12.37 -13.47
C LYS A 109 -0.04 -13.51 -13.71
N TYR A 110 1.10 -13.51 -13.05
CA TYR A 110 2.20 -14.44 -13.36
C TYR A 110 2.32 -15.59 -12.36
N PHE A 111 1.82 -15.44 -11.13
CA PHE A 111 1.94 -16.47 -10.08
C PHE A 111 0.60 -16.93 -9.50
N GLY A 112 -0.54 -16.36 -9.94
CA GLY A 112 -1.83 -16.62 -9.32
C GLY A 112 -1.88 -16.17 -7.85
N HIS A 113 -1.06 -15.17 -7.49
CA HIS A 113 -0.96 -14.62 -6.14
C HIS A 113 -1.71 -13.28 -6.07
N PRO A 114 -3.01 -13.28 -5.69
CA PRO A 114 -3.83 -12.08 -5.74
C PRO A 114 -3.36 -11.03 -4.74
N PRO A 115 -3.55 -9.73 -5.04
CA PRO A 115 -3.25 -8.67 -4.09
C PRO A 115 -4.16 -8.77 -2.86
N SER A 116 -3.72 -8.14 -1.75
CA SER A 116 -4.51 -8.08 -0.50
C SER A 116 -5.83 -7.30 -0.64
N SER A 117 -6.02 -6.56 -1.73
CA SER A 117 -7.24 -5.84 -2.04
C SER A 117 -7.37 -5.65 -3.56
N ASP A 118 -8.61 -5.61 -4.04
CA ASP A 118 -8.99 -5.27 -5.43
C ASP A 118 -9.26 -3.77 -5.62
N PHE A 119 -9.03 -2.95 -4.60
CA PHE A 119 -9.42 -1.54 -4.58
C PHE A 119 -8.88 -0.77 -5.80
N HIS A 120 -7.60 -0.94 -6.15
CA HIS A 120 -6.99 -0.23 -7.29
C HIS A 120 -7.71 -0.54 -8.61
N ARG A 121 -8.17 -1.78 -8.82
CA ARG A 121 -8.94 -2.19 -10.02
C ARG A 121 -10.31 -1.51 -10.10
N ARG A 122 -10.90 -1.17 -8.94
CA ARG A 122 -12.22 -0.57 -8.82
C ARG A 122 -12.23 0.95 -8.95
N VAL A 123 -11.11 1.62 -8.63
CA VAL A 123 -11.00 3.08 -8.71
C VAL A 123 -11.13 3.55 -10.17
N SER A 124 -10.22 3.14 -11.05
CA SER A 124 -10.23 3.61 -12.43
C SER A 124 -9.46 2.66 -13.34
N GLN A 125 -9.69 2.79 -14.64
CA GLN A 125 -8.94 2.14 -15.70
C GLN A 125 -8.16 3.15 -16.56
N GLN A 126 -8.32 4.45 -16.30
CA GLN A 126 -7.73 5.54 -17.08
C GLN A 126 -6.66 6.27 -16.29
N ASP A 127 -5.43 6.27 -16.81
CA ASP A 127 -4.32 6.99 -16.21
C ASP A 127 -4.61 8.50 -16.10
N GLY A 128 -4.21 9.09 -14.98
CA GLY A 128 -4.38 10.52 -14.72
C GLY A 128 -5.81 10.96 -14.40
N GLN A 129 -6.81 10.05 -14.43
CA GLN A 129 -8.17 10.38 -14.05
C GLN A 129 -8.23 10.81 -12.57
N PHE A 130 -9.02 11.83 -12.26
CA PHE A 130 -9.26 12.23 -10.88
C PHE A 130 -9.93 11.10 -10.09
N ILE A 131 -9.39 10.78 -8.91
CA ILE A 131 -9.92 9.73 -8.04
C ILE A 131 -11.34 10.08 -7.58
N ARG A 132 -11.66 11.36 -7.34
CA ARG A 132 -13.02 11.80 -6.98
C ARG A 132 -14.09 11.47 -8.03
N ASP A 133 -13.68 11.26 -9.28
CA ASP A 133 -14.57 10.95 -10.40
C ASP A 133 -14.57 9.44 -10.73
N SER A 134 -14.01 8.62 -9.85
CA SER A 134 -14.00 7.17 -9.96
C SER A 134 -15.38 6.54 -9.78
N LEU A 135 -15.51 5.32 -10.32
CA LEU A 135 -16.75 4.53 -10.27
C LEU A 135 -17.15 4.12 -8.84
N ILE A 136 -16.20 4.09 -7.90
CA ILE A 136 -16.49 3.80 -6.49
C ILE A 136 -17.31 4.90 -5.81
N PHE A 137 -17.32 6.13 -6.35
CA PHE A 137 -18.13 7.24 -5.85
C PHE A 137 -19.41 7.44 -6.67
N SER A 138 -20.06 6.33 -7.05
CA SER A 138 -21.37 6.26 -7.70
C SER A 138 -22.40 7.17 -6.99
N PRO A 139 -23.43 7.70 -7.70
CA PRO A 139 -24.52 8.46 -7.09
C PRO A 139 -25.21 7.76 -5.90
N GLU A 140 -25.09 6.44 -5.78
CA GLU A 140 -25.57 5.65 -4.63
C GLU A 140 -24.78 5.91 -3.33
N PHE A 141 -23.55 6.43 -3.42
CA PHE A 141 -22.73 6.87 -2.30
C PHE A 141 -22.69 8.41 -2.28
N PRO A 142 -23.62 9.07 -1.58
CA PRO A 142 -23.77 10.52 -1.65
C PRO A 142 -22.48 11.24 -1.21
N ARG A 143 -21.97 12.10 -2.09
CA ARG A 143 -20.85 13.00 -1.79
C ARG A 143 -21.29 13.98 -0.70
N LYS A 144 -20.75 13.84 0.51
CA LYS A 144 -20.96 14.82 1.58
C LYS A 144 -19.82 15.82 1.59
N LEU A 145 -20.07 17.01 1.05
CA LEU A 145 -19.17 18.15 1.28
C LEU A 145 -19.33 18.58 2.74
N LEU A 146 -18.27 18.39 3.53
CA LEU A 146 -18.22 18.94 4.87
C LEU A 146 -17.96 20.45 4.74
N LYS A 147 -18.91 21.27 5.19
CA LYS A 147 -18.66 22.70 5.37
C LYS A 147 -17.62 22.84 6.46
N VAL A 148 -16.46 23.39 6.11
CA VAL A 148 -15.52 23.94 7.09
C VAL A 148 -16.14 25.27 7.50
N ASN A 149 -16.53 25.39 8.76
CA ASN A 149 -16.88 26.69 9.31
C ASN A 149 -15.55 27.42 9.56
N ASP A 150 -15.38 28.57 8.91
CA ASP A 150 -14.28 29.51 9.18
C ASP A 150 -14.35 30.07 10.61
#